data_AF-A0A4V0Z7D1-F1
#
_entry.id   AF-A0A4V0Z7D1-F1
#
_cell.length_a   1.000
_cell.length_b   1.000
_cell.length_c   1.000
_cell.angle_alpha   90.00
_cell.angle_beta   90.00
_cell.angle_gamma   90.00
#
_symmetry.space_group_name_H-M   'P 1'
#
loop_
_entity.id
_entity.type
_entity.pdbx_description
1 polymer ?
#
loop_
_entity_poly.entity_id
_entity_poly.type
_entity_poly.pdbx_seq_one_letter_code
_entity_poly.pdbx_strand_id
1 'polypeptide(L)'
;MKRSKINAALKEMEAMIRKHCFALPPFCSFTPEDWEQKGHEYDEIRDNMLGWDITDYGLGKFDEVGFSLITLRNGNLKNDKYTKTYAEKLLYIKEGQMAPMHFHWDKMEDIINRGGGNVLIRVYNSTEDGQFADTDVTVNCDGREFTVPAGTQVKLQPGESITVYPFMYHDFELEPGTGAVLLGEVSMCNDDENDNRFYEPIGRFPEIEEDEQPYRLLCTEYPKADK
;
A
#
# COMPACT_ATOMS: atom_id res chain seq x y z
N MET A 1 3.17 -8.75 -15.02
CA MET A 1 4.26 -7.77 -14.94
C MET A 1 5.62 -8.45 -15.07
N LYS A 2 6.52 -7.91 -15.90
CA LYS A 2 7.89 -8.44 -16.05
C LYS A 2 8.72 -8.23 -14.79
N ARG A 3 9.57 -9.18 -14.43
CA ARG A 3 10.51 -9.06 -13.30
C ARG A 3 11.43 -7.86 -13.45
N SER A 4 11.89 -7.58 -14.66
CA SER A 4 12.69 -6.38 -14.95
C SER A 4 11.97 -5.08 -14.61
N LYS A 5 10.65 -5.03 -14.86
CA LYS A 5 9.81 -3.88 -14.49
C LYS A 5 9.60 -3.78 -12.99
N ILE A 6 9.41 -4.90 -12.30
CA ILE A 6 9.36 -4.98 -10.82
C ILE A 6 10.68 -4.47 -10.23
N ASN A 7 11.82 -4.98 -10.69
CA ASN A 7 13.14 -4.57 -10.24
C ASN A 7 13.39 -3.06 -10.42
N ALA A 8 12.92 -2.48 -11.53
CA ALA A 8 12.99 -1.04 -11.77
C ALA A 8 12.12 -0.26 -10.76
N ALA A 9 10.88 -0.70 -10.53
CA ALA A 9 9.96 -0.06 -9.57
C ALA A 9 10.51 -0.07 -8.14
N LEU A 10 11.09 -1.19 -7.69
CA LEU A 10 11.74 -1.29 -6.37
C LEU A 10 12.89 -0.29 -6.23
N LYS A 11 13.76 -0.20 -7.25
CA LYS A 11 14.89 0.74 -7.25
C LYS A 11 14.44 2.21 -7.29
N GLU A 12 13.35 2.50 -7.99
CA GLU A 12 12.73 3.83 -8.04
C GLU A 12 12.17 4.23 -6.67
N MET A 13 11.43 3.33 -6.01
CA MET A 13 10.94 3.54 -4.64
C MET A 13 12.11 3.70 -3.64
N GLU A 14 13.15 2.87 -3.71
CA GLU A 14 14.36 3.02 -2.88
C GLU A 14 15.01 4.41 -3.05
N ALA A 15 15.06 4.95 -4.27
CA ALA A 15 15.59 6.28 -4.53
C ALA A 15 14.72 7.38 -3.90
N MET A 16 13.39 7.25 -3.99
CA MET A 16 12.45 8.17 -3.36
C MET A 16 12.55 8.16 -1.83
N ILE A 17 12.68 6.96 -1.24
CA ILE A 17 12.88 6.75 0.21
C ILE A 17 14.18 7.44 0.68
N ARG A 18 15.29 7.21 -0.03
CA ARG A 18 16.57 7.88 0.27
C ARG A 18 16.49 9.40 0.16
N LYS A 19 15.80 9.91 -0.87
CA LYS A 19 15.58 11.35 -1.07
C LYS A 19 14.87 12.01 0.12
N HIS A 20 13.97 11.27 0.78
CA HIS A 20 13.23 11.74 1.96
C HIS A 20 13.84 11.28 3.29
N CYS A 21 15.09 10.80 3.27
CA CYS A 21 15.85 10.42 4.45
C CYS A 21 15.17 9.37 5.35
N PHE A 22 14.32 8.51 4.78
CA PHE A 22 13.70 7.41 5.52
C PHE A 22 14.64 6.20 5.53
N ALA A 23 14.95 5.68 6.72
CA ALA A 23 15.80 4.50 6.87
C ALA A 23 14.94 3.23 6.90
N LEU A 24 15.23 2.28 6.01
CA LEU A 24 14.54 0.99 5.97
C LEU A 24 15.16 -0.02 6.93
N PRO A 25 14.35 -0.96 7.48
CA PRO A 25 14.87 -2.07 8.24
C PRO A 25 15.77 -2.98 7.37
N PRO A 26 16.80 -3.63 7.93
CA PRO A 26 17.79 -4.39 7.15
C PRO A 26 17.20 -5.46 6.24
N PHE A 27 16.09 -6.10 6.63
CA PHE A 27 15.48 -7.17 5.84
C PHE A 27 14.99 -6.70 4.45
N CYS A 28 14.67 -5.41 4.28
CA CYS A 28 14.32 -4.85 2.97
C CYS A 28 15.48 -4.90 1.96
N SER A 29 16.72 -5.16 2.43
CA SER A 29 17.91 -5.30 1.60
C SER A 29 18.30 -6.75 1.29
N PHE A 30 17.59 -7.74 1.83
CA PHE A 30 17.91 -9.15 1.59
C PHE A 30 17.72 -9.51 0.12
N THR A 31 18.74 -10.17 -0.45
CA THR A 31 18.67 -10.74 -1.80
C THR A 31 17.94 -12.09 -1.77
N PRO A 32 17.56 -12.65 -2.92
CA PRO A 32 17.05 -14.03 -2.99
C PRO A 32 17.99 -15.05 -2.32
N GLU A 33 19.29 -14.92 -2.51
CA GLU A 33 20.31 -15.80 -1.90
C GLU A 33 20.40 -15.63 -0.38
N ASP A 34 20.21 -14.41 0.14
CA ASP A 34 20.14 -14.20 1.58
C ASP A 34 18.97 -14.98 2.20
N TRP A 35 17.82 -15.03 1.51
CA TRP A 35 16.61 -15.73 1.96
C TRP A 35 16.78 -17.24 2.09
N GLU A 36 17.65 -17.86 1.29
CA GLU A 36 17.99 -19.29 1.41
C GLU A 36 18.62 -19.63 2.76
N GLN A 37 19.24 -18.64 3.43
CA GLN A 37 19.89 -18.82 4.73
C GLN A 37 19.04 -18.33 5.91
N LYS A 38 17.85 -17.76 5.67
CA LYS A 38 16.99 -17.22 6.74
C LYS A 38 16.08 -18.31 7.28
N GLY A 39 16.29 -18.68 8.54
CA GLY A 39 15.50 -19.72 9.21
C GLY A 39 14.19 -19.19 9.78
N HIS A 40 13.69 -19.93 10.78
CA HIS A 40 12.45 -19.64 11.51
C HIS A 40 12.46 -18.33 12.30
N GLU A 41 13.63 -17.72 12.52
CA GLU A 41 13.75 -16.41 13.16
C GLU A 41 13.14 -15.26 12.34
N TYR A 42 12.83 -15.50 11.06
CA TYR A 42 12.15 -14.56 10.17
C TYR A 42 10.70 -14.95 9.82
N ASP A 43 10.09 -15.87 10.58
CA ASP A 43 8.71 -16.32 10.32
C ASP A 43 7.69 -15.18 10.40
N GLU A 44 7.89 -14.15 11.25
CA GLU A 44 6.98 -12.99 11.29
C GLU A 44 6.95 -12.24 9.95
N ILE A 45 8.07 -12.18 9.22
CA ILE A 45 8.11 -11.55 7.90
C ILE A 45 7.27 -12.36 6.91
N ARG A 46 7.39 -13.69 6.95
CA ARG A 46 6.67 -14.60 6.06
C ARG A 46 5.18 -14.63 6.36
N ASP A 47 4.83 -14.90 7.61
CA ASP A 47 3.45 -15.12 8.05
C ASP A 47 2.60 -13.86 7.97
N ASN A 48 3.21 -12.68 8.08
CA ASN A 48 2.51 -11.39 8.03
C ASN A 48 2.79 -10.60 6.75
N MET A 49 3.45 -11.23 5.77
CA MET A 49 3.76 -10.67 4.45
C MET A 49 4.42 -9.28 4.55
N LEU A 50 5.43 -9.15 5.42
CA LEU A 50 6.20 -7.91 5.54
C LEU A 50 7.10 -7.74 4.32
N GLY A 51 7.55 -6.52 4.04
CA GLY A 51 8.48 -6.22 2.96
C GLY A 51 7.83 -5.71 1.68
N TRP A 52 8.53 -5.90 0.57
CA TRP A 52 8.21 -5.29 -0.72
C TRP A 52 6.96 -5.88 -1.36
N ASP A 53 6.12 -5.04 -1.92
CA ASP A 53 4.98 -5.44 -2.74
C ASP A 53 4.81 -4.45 -3.90
N ILE A 54 4.38 -4.97 -5.04
CA ILE A 54 4.16 -4.26 -6.29
C ILE A 54 2.82 -4.74 -6.83
N THR A 55 1.93 -3.79 -7.15
CA THR A 55 0.65 -4.12 -7.76
C THR A 55 0.37 -3.32 -9.01
N ASP A 56 -0.19 -3.99 -10.02
CA ASP A 56 -0.89 -3.40 -11.16
C ASP A 56 -2.38 -3.79 -11.19
N TYR A 57 -2.88 -4.32 -10.06
CA TYR A 57 -4.23 -4.83 -9.86
C TYR A 57 -4.66 -5.93 -10.85
N GLY A 58 -3.69 -6.63 -11.45
CA GLY A 58 -3.94 -7.62 -12.50
C GLY A 58 -4.35 -7.00 -13.85
N LEU A 59 -4.18 -5.68 -14.02
CA LEU A 59 -4.60 -4.96 -15.21
C LEU A 59 -3.51 -4.88 -16.29
N GLY A 60 -2.27 -5.24 -15.97
CA GLY A 60 -1.13 -5.18 -16.89
C GLY A 60 -0.72 -3.74 -17.26
N LYS A 61 -1.21 -2.74 -16.53
CA LYS A 61 -1.03 -1.31 -16.81
C LYS A 61 -0.34 -0.56 -15.65
N PHE A 62 0.70 -1.15 -15.08
CA PHE A 62 1.38 -0.62 -13.89
C PHE A 62 1.66 0.89 -13.92
N ASP A 63 2.09 1.45 -15.07
CA ASP A 63 2.44 2.89 -15.15
C ASP A 63 1.23 3.83 -15.07
N GLU A 64 0.01 3.30 -15.25
CA GLU A 64 -1.27 4.04 -15.15
C GLU A 64 -2.01 3.68 -13.85
N VAL A 65 -2.11 2.39 -13.54
CA VAL A 65 -2.87 1.87 -12.39
C VAL A 65 -2.00 0.87 -11.64
N GLY A 66 -1.57 1.24 -10.45
CA GLY A 66 -0.59 0.48 -9.68
C GLY A 66 0.28 1.35 -8.81
N PHE A 67 0.97 0.74 -7.85
CA PHE A 67 1.97 1.40 -7.02
C PHE A 67 2.94 0.39 -6.40
N SER A 68 3.99 0.93 -5.78
CA SER A 68 4.97 0.14 -5.00
C SER A 68 4.76 0.37 -3.51
N LEU A 69 4.92 -0.65 -2.68
CA LEU A 69 4.83 -0.50 -1.23
C LEU A 69 5.85 -1.36 -0.47
N ILE A 70 6.03 -1.01 0.80
CA ILE A 70 6.76 -1.82 1.79
C ILE A 70 5.91 -1.91 3.05
N THR A 71 5.51 -3.13 3.43
CA THR A 71 4.92 -3.38 4.75
C THR A 71 6.03 -3.48 5.78
N LEU A 72 6.16 -2.47 6.65
CA LEU A 72 7.26 -2.38 7.63
C LEU A 72 7.01 -3.23 8.88
N ARG A 73 5.73 -3.33 9.26
CA ARG A 73 5.26 -4.14 10.39
C ARG A 73 3.78 -4.44 10.19
N ASN A 74 3.33 -5.57 10.73
CA ASN A 74 1.92 -5.95 10.73
C ASN A 74 1.65 -6.92 11.89
N GLY A 75 0.40 -7.04 12.30
CA GLY A 75 -0.09 -8.15 13.11
C GLY A 75 -0.80 -9.20 12.26
N ASN A 76 -1.48 -10.15 12.91
CA ASN A 76 -2.29 -11.15 12.20
C ASN A 76 -3.48 -11.59 13.06
N LEU A 77 -4.67 -11.11 12.70
CA LEU A 77 -5.90 -11.40 13.44
C LEU A 77 -6.35 -12.87 13.34
N LYS A 78 -5.74 -13.63 12.42
CA LYS A 78 -6.02 -15.06 12.20
C LYS A 78 -4.99 -15.97 12.86
N ASN A 79 -3.95 -15.41 13.50
CA ASN A 79 -2.86 -16.18 14.10
C ASN A 79 -2.49 -15.62 15.49
N ASP A 80 -2.86 -16.37 16.53
CA ASP A 80 -2.66 -16.00 17.94
C ASP A 80 -1.18 -15.75 18.32
N LYS A 81 -0.22 -16.22 17.50
CA LYS A 81 1.21 -15.91 17.68
C LYS A 81 1.50 -14.41 17.54
N TYR A 82 0.76 -13.69 16.69
CA TYR A 82 1.04 -12.30 16.33
C TYR A 82 -0.04 -11.36 16.85
N THR A 83 0.09 -10.98 18.12
CA THR A 83 -0.91 -10.17 18.86
C THR A 83 -0.87 -8.66 18.56
N LYS A 84 0.04 -8.22 17.68
CA LYS A 84 0.12 -6.81 17.27
C LYS A 84 -1.21 -6.40 16.65
N THR A 85 -1.72 -5.23 17.01
CA THR A 85 -3.03 -4.72 16.54
C THR A 85 -2.92 -3.64 15.48
N TYR A 86 -1.71 -3.42 14.95
CA TYR A 86 -1.40 -2.30 14.06
C TYR A 86 -0.41 -2.71 12.96
N ALA A 87 -0.46 -1.99 11.86
CA ALA A 87 0.45 -2.09 10.74
C ALA A 87 1.06 -0.71 10.40
N GLU A 88 2.16 -0.74 9.65
CA GLU A 88 2.76 0.45 9.06
C GLU A 88 3.28 0.08 7.67
N LYS A 89 2.97 0.90 6.67
CA LYS A 89 3.51 0.76 5.32
C LYS A 89 4.13 2.07 4.82
N LEU A 90 5.05 1.94 3.88
CA LEU A 90 5.40 3.00 2.94
C LEU A 90 4.80 2.67 1.59
N LEU A 91 4.23 3.65 0.91
CA LEU A 91 3.75 3.51 -0.45
C LEU A 91 4.44 4.56 -1.31
N TYR A 92 4.70 4.20 -2.55
CA TYR A 92 5.27 5.07 -3.55
C TYR A 92 4.38 5.05 -4.79
N ILE A 93 3.82 6.22 -5.09
CA ILE A 93 3.00 6.45 -6.27
C ILE A 93 3.79 7.38 -7.18
N LYS A 94 4.05 6.92 -8.39
CA LYS A 94 4.73 7.69 -9.44
C LYS A 94 3.76 8.67 -10.10
N GLU A 95 4.28 9.77 -10.61
CA GLU A 95 3.47 10.68 -11.43
C GLU A 95 2.86 9.93 -12.63
N GLY A 96 1.55 10.10 -12.82
CA GLY A 96 0.75 9.38 -13.83
C GLY A 96 0.14 8.06 -13.34
N GLN A 97 0.56 7.54 -12.18
CA GLN A 97 -0.10 6.39 -11.55
C GLN A 97 -1.29 6.82 -10.70
N MET A 98 -2.19 5.86 -10.51
CA MET A 98 -3.29 5.94 -9.57
C MET A 98 -3.54 4.58 -8.90
N ALA A 99 -4.28 4.58 -7.80
CA ALA A 99 -4.68 3.38 -7.06
C ALA A 99 -6.23 3.32 -6.97
N PRO A 100 -6.88 2.25 -7.44
CA PRO A 100 -8.33 2.19 -7.64
C PRO A 100 -9.17 2.39 -6.39
N MET A 101 -10.41 2.82 -6.65
CA MET A 101 -11.43 2.99 -5.63
C MET A 101 -11.72 1.68 -4.89
N HIS A 102 -11.52 1.70 -3.58
CA HIS A 102 -11.79 0.57 -2.69
C HIS A 102 -12.14 1.05 -1.29
N PHE A 103 -12.65 0.14 -0.46
CA PHE A 103 -12.70 0.34 0.98
C PHE A 103 -12.12 -0.90 1.69
N HIS A 104 -11.98 -0.77 3.01
CA HIS A 104 -11.68 -1.88 3.90
C HIS A 104 -12.92 -2.29 4.73
N TRP A 105 -13.10 -3.58 4.97
CA TRP A 105 -14.18 -4.09 5.84
C TRP A 105 -13.85 -3.86 7.31
N ASP A 106 -12.59 -4.11 7.69
CA ASP A 106 -12.11 -4.08 9.06
C ASP A 106 -11.05 -2.98 9.29
N LYS A 107 -10.11 -2.79 8.36
CA LYS A 107 -8.98 -1.87 8.58
C LYS A 107 -9.43 -0.41 8.60
N MET A 108 -9.09 0.27 9.69
CA MET A 108 -8.98 1.73 9.75
C MET A 108 -7.53 2.12 9.49
N GLU A 109 -7.31 3.15 8.68
CA GLU A 109 -5.96 3.59 8.32
C GLU A 109 -5.83 5.11 8.25
N ASP A 110 -4.66 5.59 8.64
CA ASP A 110 -4.22 6.95 8.34
C ASP A 110 -3.30 6.90 7.12
N ILE A 111 -3.72 7.58 6.05
CA ILE A 111 -2.86 7.83 4.88
C ILE A 111 -2.17 9.18 5.08
N ILE A 112 -0.85 9.17 4.96
CA ILE A 112 0.03 10.28 5.35
C ILE A 112 0.90 10.65 4.16
N ASN A 113 0.85 11.89 3.70
CA ASN A 113 1.81 12.37 2.70
C ASN A 113 3.16 12.65 3.39
N ARG A 114 4.12 11.72 3.28
CA ARG A 114 5.45 11.84 3.90
C ARG A 114 6.39 12.75 3.10
N GLY A 115 6.06 13.05 1.85
CA GLY A 115 6.85 13.96 1.01
C GLY A 115 6.69 13.72 -0.49
N GLY A 116 7.19 14.67 -1.27
CA GLY A 116 7.07 14.68 -2.73
C GLY A 116 6.02 15.66 -3.22
N GLY A 117 5.19 15.24 -4.16
CA GLY A 117 4.04 15.99 -4.65
C GLY A 117 2.84 15.98 -3.70
N ASN A 118 1.67 16.32 -4.24
CA ASN A 118 0.40 16.28 -3.52
C ASN A 118 -0.40 15.05 -3.96
N VAL A 119 -1.06 14.39 -3.01
CA VAL A 119 -2.01 13.30 -3.27
C VAL A 119 -3.44 13.84 -3.17
N LEU A 120 -4.31 13.36 -4.04
CA LEU A 120 -5.73 13.62 -4.08
C LEU A 120 -6.46 12.31 -3.75
N ILE A 121 -7.24 12.33 -2.68
CA ILE A 121 -7.97 11.16 -2.18
C ILE A 121 -9.45 11.42 -2.34
N ARG A 122 -10.10 10.75 -3.29
CA ARG A 122 -11.54 10.90 -3.52
C ARG A 122 -12.30 10.06 -2.50
N VAL A 123 -13.29 10.64 -1.81
CA VAL A 123 -14.01 9.93 -0.75
C VAL A 123 -15.50 9.73 -1.04
N TYR A 124 -16.02 8.55 -0.72
CA TYR A 124 -17.44 8.22 -0.69
C TYR A 124 -17.76 7.38 0.55
N ASN A 125 -18.98 7.46 1.09
CA ASN A 125 -19.49 6.40 1.95
C ASN A 125 -19.92 5.21 1.08
N SER A 126 -19.82 3.98 1.57
CA SER A 126 -20.44 2.83 0.89
C SER A 126 -21.88 2.59 1.35
N THR A 127 -22.73 2.14 0.45
CA THR A 127 -24.04 1.57 0.79
C THR A 127 -23.92 0.11 1.26
N GLU A 128 -24.99 -0.47 1.81
CA GLU A 128 -25.00 -1.88 2.28
C GLU A 128 -24.74 -2.90 1.16
N ASP A 129 -25.21 -2.61 -0.06
CA ASP A 129 -24.93 -3.40 -1.28
C ASP A 129 -23.62 -2.98 -1.96
N GLY A 130 -22.89 -2.06 -1.32
CA GLY A 130 -21.55 -1.70 -1.70
C GLY A 130 -21.43 -0.71 -2.87
N GLN A 131 -22.46 0.03 -3.19
CA GLN A 131 -22.36 1.13 -4.14
C GLN A 131 -21.79 2.39 -3.46
N PHE A 132 -21.50 3.42 -4.27
CA PHE A 132 -21.23 4.75 -3.74
C PHE A 132 -22.52 5.36 -3.21
N ALA A 133 -22.53 5.78 -1.95
CA ALA A 133 -23.63 6.56 -1.40
C ALA A 133 -23.53 8.02 -1.86
N ASP A 134 -24.67 8.62 -2.21
CA ASP A 134 -24.82 10.04 -2.49
C ASP A 134 -25.09 10.83 -1.19
N THR A 135 -24.23 10.62 -0.20
CA THR A 135 -24.31 11.28 1.11
C THR A 135 -22.99 11.98 1.42
N ASP A 136 -23.10 13.13 2.08
CA ASP A 136 -21.93 13.85 2.57
C ASP A 136 -21.04 12.93 3.44
N VAL A 137 -19.72 13.07 3.26
CA VAL A 137 -18.70 12.27 3.92
C VAL A 137 -18.08 13.08 5.05
N THR A 138 -18.04 12.52 6.25
CA THR A 138 -17.26 13.08 7.36
C THR A 138 -15.80 12.67 7.19
N VAL A 139 -14.93 13.67 7.07
CA VAL A 139 -13.50 13.51 6.85
C VAL A 139 -12.74 13.98 8.09
N ASN A 140 -11.71 13.22 8.46
CA ASN A 140 -10.80 13.55 9.54
C ASN A 140 -9.39 13.73 8.97
N CYS A 141 -8.86 14.96 9.01
CA CYS A 141 -7.49 15.26 8.58
C CYS A 141 -6.71 15.88 9.72
N ASP A 142 -5.57 15.28 10.10
CA ASP A 142 -4.66 15.81 11.12
C ASP A 142 -5.35 16.23 12.44
N GLY A 143 -6.38 15.48 12.84
CA GLY A 143 -7.18 15.75 14.05
C GLY A 143 -8.31 16.78 13.87
N ARG A 144 -8.53 17.28 12.64
CA ARG A 144 -9.66 18.14 12.28
C ARG A 144 -10.75 17.35 11.56
N GLU A 145 -11.96 17.40 12.11
CA GLU A 145 -13.17 16.85 11.48
C GLU A 145 -13.89 17.92 10.65
N PHE A 146 -14.36 17.55 9.46
CA PHE A 146 -15.23 18.37 8.61
C PHE A 146 -16.02 17.48 7.65
N THR A 147 -17.01 18.06 6.98
CA THR A 147 -17.89 17.34 6.04
C THR A 147 -17.67 17.83 4.61
N VAL A 148 -17.67 16.91 3.65
CA VAL A 148 -17.57 17.20 2.21
C VAL A 148 -18.65 16.46 1.42
N PRO A 149 -19.08 16.96 0.26
CA PRO A 149 -19.95 16.21 -0.64
C PRO A 149 -19.31 14.89 -1.09
N ALA A 150 -20.13 13.87 -1.34
CA ALA A 150 -19.72 12.61 -1.95
C ALA A 150 -18.88 12.84 -3.23
N GLY A 151 -17.75 12.15 -3.35
CA GLY A 151 -16.85 12.26 -4.49
C GLY A 151 -15.89 13.44 -4.47
N THR A 152 -15.84 14.18 -3.36
CA THR A 152 -14.82 15.21 -3.17
C THR A 152 -13.43 14.58 -3.12
N GLN A 153 -12.47 15.18 -3.84
CA GLN A 153 -11.05 14.88 -3.68
C GLN A 153 -10.46 15.74 -2.55
N VAL A 154 -10.09 15.09 -1.45
CA VAL A 154 -9.35 15.69 -0.36
C VAL A 154 -7.88 15.71 -0.75
N LYS A 155 -7.29 16.91 -0.82
CA LYS A 155 -5.87 17.07 -1.13
C LYS A 155 -5.03 16.99 0.14
N LEU A 156 -3.97 16.19 0.12
CA LEU A 156 -2.94 16.17 1.15
C LEU A 156 -1.60 16.65 0.58
N GLN A 157 -1.08 17.71 1.16
CA GLN A 157 0.27 18.22 0.95
C GLN A 157 1.27 17.48 1.85
N PRO A 158 2.59 17.54 1.56
CA PRO A 158 3.60 16.97 2.43
C PRO A 158 3.43 17.38 3.90
N GLY A 159 3.27 16.39 4.78
CA GLY A 159 3.05 16.55 6.22
C GLY A 159 1.60 16.35 6.67
N GLU A 160 0.63 16.35 5.76
CA GLU A 160 -0.79 16.16 6.05
C GLU A 160 -1.20 14.69 5.98
N SER A 161 -2.28 14.35 6.70
CA SER A 161 -2.85 13.01 6.76
C SER A 161 -4.38 13.01 6.75
N ILE A 162 -4.97 11.91 6.30
CA ILE A 162 -6.40 11.62 6.40
C ILE A 162 -6.61 10.28 7.09
N THR A 163 -7.56 10.20 8.02
CA THR A 163 -8.06 8.94 8.56
C THR A 163 -9.19 8.41 7.69
N VAL A 164 -8.98 7.23 7.12
CA VAL A 164 -9.95 6.45 6.36
C VAL A 164 -10.55 5.39 7.30
N TYR A 165 -11.84 5.53 7.56
CA TYR A 165 -12.59 4.56 8.35
C TYR A 165 -13.02 3.36 7.50
N PRO A 166 -13.28 2.18 8.12
CA PRO A 166 -13.89 1.06 7.40
C PRO A 166 -15.15 1.49 6.66
N PHE A 167 -15.39 0.90 5.49
CA PHE A 167 -16.50 1.24 4.58
C PHE A 167 -16.45 2.64 3.94
N MET A 168 -15.39 3.42 4.17
CA MET A 168 -15.12 4.63 3.41
C MET A 168 -14.38 4.28 2.12
N TYR A 169 -15.06 4.49 1.01
CA TYR A 169 -14.47 4.36 -0.31
C TYR A 169 -13.44 5.45 -0.55
N HIS A 170 -12.25 5.05 -0.98
CA HIS A 170 -11.15 5.94 -1.29
C HIS A 170 -10.30 5.43 -2.47
N ASP A 171 -9.72 6.37 -3.21
CA ASP A 171 -8.71 6.14 -4.23
C ASP A 171 -7.48 7.03 -3.98
N PHE A 172 -6.43 6.83 -4.78
CA PHE A 172 -5.27 7.72 -4.77
C PHE A 172 -4.96 8.18 -6.20
N GLU A 173 -5.00 9.49 -6.41
CA GLU A 173 -4.48 10.17 -7.59
C GLU A 173 -3.43 11.20 -7.17
N LEU A 174 -2.53 11.59 -8.08
CA LEU A 174 -1.56 12.65 -7.79
C LEU A 174 -1.96 13.96 -8.46
N GLU A 175 -1.78 15.08 -7.78
CA GLU A 175 -2.05 16.40 -8.37
C GLU A 175 -1.06 16.64 -9.53
N PRO A 176 -1.54 16.86 -10.78
CA PRO A 176 -0.67 16.96 -11.94
C PRO A 176 0.41 18.03 -11.80
N GLY A 177 1.66 17.70 -12.14
CA GLY A 177 2.78 18.63 -12.10
C GLY A 177 3.39 18.86 -10.71
N THR A 178 2.91 18.16 -9.66
CA THR A 178 3.52 18.21 -8.33
C THR A 178 4.57 17.11 -8.11
N GLY A 179 4.60 16.10 -8.99
CA GLY A 179 5.55 15.00 -8.97
C GLY A 179 5.10 13.79 -8.16
N ALA A 180 5.97 12.77 -8.09
CA ALA A 180 5.71 11.53 -7.36
C ALA A 180 5.60 11.76 -5.85
N VAL A 181 4.87 10.87 -5.16
CA VAL A 181 4.57 10.99 -3.72
C VAL A 181 5.06 9.76 -2.97
N LEU A 182 5.68 9.98 -1.81
CA LEU A 182 5.94 8.97 -0.81
C LEU A 182 4.86 9.08 0.26
N LEU A 183 3.98 8.09 0.32
CA LEU A 183 2.95 8.00 1.35
C LEU A 183 3.43 7.08 2.49
N GLY A 184 2.93 7.35 3.68
CA GLY A 184 2.92 6.40 4.79
C GLY A 184 1.49 5.94 5.03
N GLU A 185 1.34 4.69 5.43
CA GLU A 185 0.10 4.15 5.99
C GLU A 185 0.39 3.75 7.43
N VAL A 186 -0.42 4.23 8.38
CA VAL A 186 -0.43 3.72 9.76
C VAL A 186 -1.84 3.23 10.03
N SER A 187 -1.99 1.94 10.31
CA SER A 187 -3.31 1.31 10.27
C SER A 187 -3.50 0.27 11.37
N MET A 188 -4.73 -0.21 11.50
CA MET A 188 -4.99 -1.51 12.11
C MET A 188 -4.29 -2.63 11.32
N CYS A 189 -4.35 -3.88 11.80
CA CYS A 189 -3.75 -5.01 11.08
C CYS A 189 -4.23 -5.06 9.63
N ASN A 190 -3.30 -5.27 8.71
CA ASN A 190 -3.56 -5.33 7.29
C ASN A 190 -3.76 -6.77 6.81
N ASP A 191 -4.79 -7.01 5.99
CA ASP A 191 -5.05 -8.27 5.29
C ASP A 191 -5.39 -7.96 3.83
N ASP A 192 -4.36 -7.80 3.01
CA ASP A 192 -4.49 -7.40 1.60
C ASP A 192 -5.29 -8.41 0.74
N GLU A 193 -5.39 -9.66 1.19
CA GLU A 193 -6.09 -10.74 0.47
C GLU A 193 -7.60 -10.70 0.67
N ASN A 194 -8.09 -10.27 1.84
CA ASN A 194 -9.48 -10.45 2.23
C ASN A 194 -10.19 -9.15 2.64
N ASP A 195 -9.44 -8.12 3.06
CA ASP A 195 -10.01 -6.90 3.60
C ASP A 195 -10.26 -5.83 2.54
N ASN A 196 -9.67 -5.97 1.35
CA ASN A 196 -9.84 -5.03 0.26
C ASN A 196 -11.12 -5.32 -0.53
N ARG A 197 -12.02 -4.35 -0.59
CA ARG A 197 -13.15 -4.39 -1.50
C ARG A 197 -13.07 -3.29 -2.55
N PHE A 198 -12.60 -3.67 -3.73
CA PHE A 198 -12.59 -2.81 -4.90
C PHE A 198 -14.01 -2.55 -5.42
N TYR A 199 -14.25 -1.34 -5.92
CA TYR A 199 -15.49 -1.01 -6.61
C TYR A 199 -15.63 -1.78 -7.93
N GLU A 200 -14.55 -1.78 -8.73
CA GLU A 200 -14.43 -2.59 -9.92
C GLU A 200 -13.94 -4.02 -9.56
N PRO A 201 -14.35 -5.07 -10.30
CA PRO A 201 -13.93 -6.44 -10.03
C PRO A 201 -12.49 -6.69 -10.52
N ILE A 202 -11.51 -6.13 -9.81
CA ILE A 202 -10.07 -6.21 -10.12
C ILE A 202 -9.31 -7.06 -9.09
N GLY A 203 -8.10 -7.50 -9.46
CA GLY A 203 -7.22 -8.26 -8.58
C GLY A 203 -6.35 -7.37 -7.68
N ARG A 204 -5.56 -8.00 -6.80
CA ARG A 204 -4.62 -7.30 -5.90
C ARG A 204 -3.15 -7.48 -6.28
N PHE A 205 -2.79 -8.60 -6.91
CA PHE A 205 -1.41 -8.94 -7.23
C PHE A 205 -1.23 -9.18 -8.73
N PRO A 206 -0.08 -8.82 -9.32
CA PRO A 206 0.23 -9.07 -10.72
C PRO A 206 0.61 -10.54 -10.94
N GLU A 207 0.30 -11.10 -12.11
CA GLU A 207 1.00 -12.29 -12.61
C GLU A 207 2.43 -11.91 -13.02
N ILE A 208 3.46 -12.67 -12.66
CA ILE A 208 4.87 -12.29 -12.90
C ILE A 208 5.48 -13.07 -14.07
N GLU A 209 6.12 -12.35 -15.00
CA GLU A 209 6.95 -12.91 -16.07
C GLU A 209 8.43 -12.79 -15.69
N GLU A 210 9.11 -13.93 -15.47
CA GLU A 210 10.51 -13.99 -15.02
C GLU A 210 11.50 -13.78 -16.18
N ASP A 211 11.64 -12.54 -16.64
CA ASP A 211 12.55 -12.16 -17.73
C ASP A 211 13.99 -11.83 -17.27
N GLU A 212 14.22 -11.65 -15.96
CA GLU A 212 15.54 -11.53 -15.33
C GLU A 212 15.52 -12.02 -13.88
N GLN A 213 16.68 -12.05 -13.21
CA GLN A 213 16.77 -12.43 -11.80
C GLN A 213 16.13 -11.36 -10.88
N PRO A 214 15.44 -11.75 -9.79
CA PRO A 214 14.86 -10.79 -8.86
C PRO A 214 15.92 -10.00 -8.10
N TYR A 215 15.76 -8.67 -8.05
CA TYR A 215 16.60 -7.78 -7.25
C TYR A 215 16.30 -7.94 -5.75
N ARG A 216 15.03 -8.14 -5.40
CA ARG A 216 14.50 -8.51 -4.08
C ARG A 216 13.31 -9.44 -4.30
N LEU A 217 12.97 -10.23 -3.28
CA LEU A 217 11.71 -10.99 -3.25
C LEU A 217 10.57 -10.10 -2.76
N LEU A 218 9.41 -10.20 -3.41
CA LEU A 218 8.16 -9.61 -2.93
C LEU A 218 7.63 -10.43 -1.74
N CYS A 219 6.72 -9.84 -0.96
CA CYS A 219 6.17 -10.46 0.25
C CYS A 219 5.38 -11.75 -0.01
N THR A 220 4.99 -12.00 -1.27
CA THR A 220 4.33 -13.22 -1.75
C THR A 220 5.30 -14.32 -2.20
N GLU A 221 6.61 -14.07 -2.13
CA GLU A 221 7.63 -14.91 -2.81
C GLU A 221 8.65 -15.53 -1.85
N TYR A 222 8.51 -15.29 -0.54
CA TYR A 222 9.47 -15.81 0.43
C TYR A 222 9.49 -17.34 0.46
N PRO A 223 10.68 -17.98 0.41
CA PRO A 223 10.78 -19.41 0.58
C PRO A 223 10.36 -19.78 2.01
N LYS A 224 9.85 -21.00 2.19
CA LYS A 224 9.64 -21.55 3.52
C LYS A 224 10.97 -21.63 4.26
N ALA A 225 10.95 -21.40 5.57
CA ALA A 225 12.12 -21.67 6.39
C ALA A 225 12.43 -23.18 6.36
N ASP A 226 13.66 -23.52 5.99
CA ASP A 226 14.20 -24.87 6.19
C ASP A 226 14.68 -25.02 7.64
N LYS A 227 14.76 -26.28 8.10
CA LYS A 227 15.03 -26.65 9.50
C LYS A 227 16.40 -26.24 10.01
#